data_AF-A0A2C5X790-F1
#
_entry.id   AF-A0A2C5X790-F1
#
_cell.length_a   1.000
_cell.length_b   1.000
_cell.length_c   1.000
_cell.angle_alpha   90.00
_cell.angle_beta   90.00
_cell.angle_gamma   90.00
#
_symmetry.space_group_name_H-M   'P 1'
#
loop_
_entity.id
_entity.type
_entity.pdbx_description
1 polymer ?
#
loop_
_entity_poly.entity_id
_entity_poly.type
_entity_poly.pdbx_seq_one_letter_code
_entity_poly.pdbx_strand_id
1 'polypeptide(L)'
;MASVTVLLAVLLLATTISADMGFPNALESRQASGPLQWFKPGVNCTQRQEGCLGTVAWCSNAEYYRQIEGYPDQASCFNARMAKTEWQYISSGCLQHFEVCDGTDIVCSKVENMGTRRLCYGAHIKGKWLEPFSPGCLAPARHDDERCIGTRAFCESKERIKAYGSAQYCLAKREEASSEAKKQEFLAANPLRCTGDPTEICIGTEQYCTYQSKTNKEKCFASREQPPFYIEYSPDCETGSDKGYYSEACVGTESWCRSNARYQIYGSVEKCIQHRKRPSRLGKWLAPNETCAPNTQGTEACEGTERMCQKHSPWREVCFQERETAPFVQPDPRSCSEAKQQQEACLGTDVWCHEKWEHMDYYGEAECFSRRGFDQFKLAAEMAKLVTTAARPAIVKFGEKVTRDAVYYNLIGKRGNDKTALQAVKTYLEGYLTRIEDKVIPEAATKFMAEVERRAMGA
;
A
#
# COMPACT_ATOMS: atom_id res chain seq x y z
N MET A 1 32.49 -18.64 -52.00
CA MET A 1 32.85 -17.33 -51.44
C MET A 1 33.50 -17.59 -50.09
N ALA A 2 34.80 -17.89 -50.11
CA ALA A 2 35.90 -16.96 -49.72
C ALA A 2 35.89 -16.74 -48.19
N SER A 3 36.65 -17.50 -47.38
CA SER A 3 38.10 -17.36 -47.10
C SER A 3 38.40 -16.00 -46.44
N VAL A 4 39.01 -15.90 -45.25
CA VAL A 4 40.47 -15.95 -44.95
C VAL A 4 40.56 -15.82 -43.40
N THR A 5 41.15 -16.67 -42.54
CA THR A 5 42.50 -17.27 -42.36
C THR A 5 43.62 -16.31 -41.89
N VAL A 6 44.48 -16.81 -40.99
CA VAL A 6 45.91 -16.46 -40.73
C VAL A 6 46.18 -15.48 -39.55
N LEU A 7 47.11 -15.67 -38.60
CA LEU A 7 47.99 -16.77 -38.13
C LEU A 7 49.00 -16.20 -37.09
N LEU A 8 49.59 -17.10 -36.28
CA LEU A 8 51.00 -17.11 -35.78
C LEU A 8 51.50 -16.03 -34.76
N ALA A 9 52.49 -16.24 -33.88
CA ALA A 9 53.50 -17.27 -33.65
C ALA A 9 54.08 -17.12 -32.20
N VAL A 10 54.34 -18.21 -31.45
CA VAL A 10 55.63 -18.92 -31.23
C VAL A 10 56.62 -18.27 -30.22
N LEU A 11 56.95 -19.03 -29.16
CA LEU A 11 58.29 -19.30 -28.58
C LEU A 11 58.09 -20.17 -27.32
N LEU A 12 58.21 -21.50 -27.34
CA LEU A 12 59.44 -22.31 -27.20
C LEU A 12 60.43 -21.80 -26.15
N LEU A 13 60.57 -22.57 -25.05
CA LEU A 13 61.86 -23.01 -24.49
C LEU A 13 61.64 -24.26 -23.63
N ALA A 14 62.54 -25.22 -23.78
CA ALA A 14 62.53 -26.53 -23.16
C ALA A 14 63.62 -26.64 -22.07
N THR A 15 63.40 -27.61 -21.19
CA THR A 15 64.35 -28.33 -20.31
C THR A 15 65.07 -27.56 -19.21
N THR A 16 64.86 -27.97 -17.95
CA THR A 16 65.79 -28.87 -17.23
C THR A 16 65.11 -29.51 -16.02
N ILE A 17 65.34 -30.81 -15.88
CA ILE A 17 65.10 -31.62 -14.69
C ILE A 17 66.14 -31.21 -13.64
N SER A 18 65.71 -30.89 -12.43
CA SER A 18 66.55 -31.06 -11.25
C SER A 18 65.69 -31.72 -10.17
N ALA A 19 66.05 -32.95 -9.84
CA ALA A 19 65.64 -33.59 -8.62
C ALA A 19 66.30 -32.85 -7.46
N ASP A 20 65.50 -32.39 -6.49
CA ASP A 20 66.02 -32.12 -5.16
C ASP A 20 65.02 -32.65 -4.13
N MET A 21 65.43 -33.75 -3.49
CA MET A 21 64.78 -34.31 -2.33
C MET A 21 65.25 -33.52 -1.11
N GLY A 22 64.48 -32.50 -0.74
CA GLY A 22 64.65 -31.77 0.52
C GLY A 22 63.41 -31.92 1.40
N PHE A 23 63.54 -32.69 2.48
CA PHE A 23 62.59 -32.81 3.59
C PHE A 23 62.40 -31.44 4.32
N PRO A 24 61.35 -31.31 5.15
CA PRO A 24 60.47 -30.15 5.20
C PRO A 24 61.17 -28.89 5.72
N ASN A 25 60.87 -27.77 5.06
CA ASN A 25 61.00 -26.46 5.69
C ASN A 25 60.17 -26.49 6.97
N ALA A 26 60.86 -26.42 8.11
CA ALA A 26 60.30 -25.82 9.30
C ALA A 26 59.60 -24.53 8.86
N LEU A 27 58.29 -24.45 9.14
CA LEU A 27 57.51 -23.24 9.00
C LEU A 27 58.27 -22.13 9.72
N GLU A 28 59.01 -21.35 8.94
CA GLU A 28 59.58 -20.09 9.36
C GLU A 28 58.40 -19.30 9.91
N SER A 29 58.42 -19.08 11.23
CA SER A 29 57.45 -18.27 11.93
C SER A 29 57.50 -16.87 11.31
N ARG A 30 56.70 -16.67 10.26
CA ARG A 30 56.34 -15.35 9.76
C ARG A 30 55.54 -14.70 10.87
N GLN A 31 56.25 -14.14 11.84
CA GLN A 31 55.77 -13.03 12.64
C GLN A 31 55.58 -11.84 11.68
N ALA A 32 54.49 -11.89 10.90
CA ALA A 32 53.93 -10.72 10.29
C ALA A 32 53.58 -9.78 11.44
N SER A 33 54.36 -8.73 11.60
CA SER A 33 54.33 -7.78 12.73
C SER A 33 53.14 -6.81 12.69
N GLY A 34 52.04 -7.20 12.03
CA GLY A 34 50.78 -6.48 11.99
C GLY A 34 49.64 -7.32 12.56
N PRO A 35 48.57 -6.69 13.07
CA PRO A 35 47.36 -7.41 13.43
C PRO A 35 46.85 -8.18 12.21
N LEU A 36 46.69 -9.49 12.35
CA LEU A 36 46.10 -10.34 11.32
C LEU A 36 44.67 -9.88 11.05
N GLN A 37 44.26 -9.98 9.79
CA GLN A 37 42.91 -9.66 9.40
C GLN A 37 41.94 -10.67 10.03
N TRP A 38 40.80 -10.17 10.51
CA TRP A 38 39.69 -11.05 10.87
C TRP A 38 38.98 -11.51 9.60
N PHE A 39 38.90 -12.82 9.40
CA PHE A 39 38.22 -13.41 8.26
C PHE A 39 36.78 -13.76 8.61
N LYS A 40 35.84 -13.25 7.83
CA LYS A 40 34.46 -13.77 7.79
C LYS A 40 34.48 -15.13 7.06
N PRO A 41 33.63 -16.11 7.45
CA PRO A 41 33.52 -17.36 6.71
C PRO A 41 33.20 -17.11 5.23
N GLY A 42 33.93 -17.75 4.33
CA GLY A 42 33.72 -17.66 2.90
C GLY A 42 32.48 -18.47 2.46
N VAL A 43 31.63 -17.87 1.64
CA VAL A 43 30.53 -18.60 0.97
C VAL A 43 31.09 -19.56 -0.08
N ASN A 44 30.53 -20.78 -0.14
CA ASN A 44 30.91 -21.84 -1.10
C ASN A 44 32.37 -22.28 -1.06
N CYS A 45 32.99 -22.22 0.11
CA CYS A 45 34.37 -22.64 0.26
C CYS A 45 34.47 -24.04 0.90
N THR A 46 35.33 -24.89 0.34
CA THR A 46 35.57 -26.27 0.79
C THR A 46 36.96 -26.47 1.41
N GLN A 47 37.81 -25.45 1.37
CA GLN A 47 39.19 -25.51 1.83
C GLN A 47 39.29 -25.30 3.34
N ARG A 48 40.13 -26.08 4.04
CA ARG A 48 40.41 -25.85 5.46
C ARG A 48 41.41 -24.71 5.66
N GLN A 49 40.98 -23.49 5.38
CA GLN A 49 41.74 -22.27 5.60
C GLN A 49 40.91 -21.23 6.36
N GLU A 50 41.56 -20.32 7.07
CA GLU A 50 40.86 -19.34 7.90
C GLU A 50 39.88 -18.49 7.10
N GLY A 51 40.26 -18.03 5.90
CA GLY A 51 39.38 -17.28 5.00
C GLY A 51 38.09 -18.03 4.61
N CYS A 52 38.08 -19.35 4.75
CA CYS A 52 36.94 -20.22 4.46
C CYS A 52 36.06 -20.42 5.69
N LEU A 53 36.69 -20.82 6.80
CA LEU A 53 36.00 -21.21 8.03
C LEU A 53 35.59 -20.00 8.87
N GLY A 54 36.27 -18.87 8.68
CA GLY A 54 36.21 -17.68 9.51
C GLY A 54 37.08 -17.79 10.76
N THR A 55 37.54 -16.64 11.26
CA THR A 55 38.44 -16.54 12.42
C THR A 55 37.88 -17.23 13.66
N VAL A 56 36.59 -17.16 13.92
CA VAL A 56 36.02 -17.76 15.14
C VAL A 56 36.12 -19.28 15.12
N ALA A 57 35.72 -19.93 14.02
CA ALA A 57 35.84 -21.38 13.88
C ALA A 57 37.32 -21.80 13.84
N TRP A 58 38.15 -21.00 13.18
CA TRP A 58 39.59 -21.20 13.11
C TRP A 58 40.24 -21.17 14.50
N CYS A 59 40.11 -20.06 15.22
CA CYS A 59 40.70 -19.90 16.54
C CYS A 59 40.02 -20.75 17.61
N SER A 60 38.80 -21.27 17.41
CA SER A 60 38.14 -22.13 18.41
C SER A 60 38.50 -23.62 18.28
N ASN A 61 39.09 -24.05 17.18
CA ASN A 61 39.53 -25.42 17.00
C ASN A 61 41.03 -25.55 17.31
N ALA A 62 41.37 -26.38 18.31
CA ALA A 62 42.75 -26.62 18.73
C ALA A 62 43.66 -27.15 17.62
N GLU A 63 43.11 -27.90 16.65
CA GLU A 63 43.84 -28.34 15.46
C GLU A 63 44.37 -27.14 14.67
N TYR A 64 43.51 -26.15 14.42
CA TYR A 64 43.87 -25.02 13.56
C TYR A 64 44.82 -24.04 14.26
N TYR A 65 44.47 -23.52 15.45
CA TYR A 65 45.31 -22.50 16.07
C TYR A 65 46.63 -23.04 16.63
N ARG A 66 46.68 -24.29 17.14
CA ARG A 66 47.94 -24.86 17.66
C ARG A 66 48.79 -25.50 16.58
N GLN A 67 48.21 -26.35 15.74
CA GLN A 67 49.00 -27.20 14.84
C GLN A 67 49.34 -26.49 13.54
N ILE A 68 48.45 -25.65 13.02
CA ILE A 68 48.67 -24.95 11.74
C ILE A 68 49.39 -23.62 11.97
N GLU A 69 48.95 -22.81 12.94
CA GLU A 69 49.48 -21.46 13.14
C GLU A 69 50.50 -21.32 14.28
N GLY A 70 50.63 -22.33 15.14
CA GLY A 70 51.59 -22.32 16.24
C GLY A 70 51.23 -21.40 17.40
N TYR A 71 49.96 -20.98 17.55
CA TYR A 71 49.52 -20.25 18.73
C TYR A 71 49.45 -21.18 19.94
N PRO A 72 49.97 -20.77 21.12
CA PRO A 72 50.00 -21.62 22.31
C PRO A 72 48.60 -21.88 22.88
N ASP A 73 47.69 -20.92 22.71
CA ASP A 73 46.32 -20.97 23.21
C ASP A 73 45.35 -20.20 22.31
N GLN A 74 44.06 -20.45 22.56
CA GLN A 74 42.94 -19.85 21.85
C GLN A 74 42.97 -18.32 21.94
N ALA A 75 43.36 -17.78 23.10
CA ALA A 75 43.35 -16.35 23.37
C ALA A 75 44.39 -15.61 22.52
N SER A 76 45.57 -16.20 22.37
CA SER A 76 46.66 -15.68 21.53
C SER A 76 46.25 -15.61 20.06
N CYS A 77 45.52 -16.62 19.57
CA CYS A 77 44.96 -16.64 18.21
C CYS A 77 43.96 -15.49 17.98
N PHE A 78 43.04 -15.26 18.92
CA PHE A 78 42.08 -14.16 18.82
C PHE A 78 42.74 -12.79 18.99
N ASN A 79 43.68 -12.63 19.91
CA ASN A 79 44.37 -11.36 20.15
C ASN A 79 45.21 -10.91 18.94
N ALA A 80 45.68 -11.86 18.13
CA ALA A 80 46.38 -11.55 16.90
C ALA A 80 45.46 -10.87 15.85
N ARG A 81 44.13 -10.96 15.99
CA ARG A 81 43.14 -10.51 15.01
C ARG A 81 42.27 -9.41 15.58
N MET A 82 42.70 -8.16 15.41
CA MET A 82 42.05 -6.99 16.02
C MET A 82 40.95 -6.33 15.17
N ALA A 83 40.71 -6.79 13.94
CA ALA A 83 39.67 -6.20 13.11
C ALA A 83 38.28 -6.54 13.67
N LYS A 84 37.47 -5.52 13.96
CA LYS A 84 36.10 -5.73 14.43
C LYS A 84 35.19 -6.19 13.30
N THR A 85 34.46 -7.28 13.49
CA THR A 85 33.44 -7.76 12.56
C THR A 85 32.05 -7.28 12.90
N GLU A 86 31.17 -7.25 11.90
CA GLU A 86 29.74 -6.99 12.08
C GLU A 86 29.06 -8.09 12.87
N TRP A 87 28.19 -7.72 13.80
CA TRP A 87 27.34 -8.65 14.54
C TRP A 87 26.45 -9.45 13.58
N GLN A 88 26.48 -10.77 13.66
CA GLN A 88 25.63 -11.65 12.86
C GLN A 88 24.49 -12.22 13.71
N TYR A 89 23.28 -12.18 13.16
CA TYR A 89 22.12 -12.87 13.74
C TYR A 89 21.96 -14.25 13.09
N ILE A 90 21.28 -15.16 13.79
CA ILE A 90 21.01 -16.50 13.30
C ILE A 90 20.28 -16.46 11.93
N SER A 91 20.62 -17.36 11.01
CA SER A 91 19.97 -17.51 9.71
C SER A 91 19.85 -18.98 9.35
N SER A 92 18.77 -19.35 8.64
CA SER A 92 18.51 -20.73 8.21
C SER A 92 18.93 -21.03 6.78
N GLY A 93 19.47 -20.04 6.07
CA GLY A 93 19.88 -20.16 4.67
C GLY A 93 21.20 -20.89 4.44
N CYS A 94 21.82 -21.49 5.47
CA CYS A 94 23.16 -22.06 5.35
C CYS A 94 23.41 -23.23 6.31
N LEU A 95 24.51 -23.95 6.07
CA LEU A 95 24.89 -25.15 6.82
C LEU A 95 25.22 -24.79 8.28
N GLN A 96 24.77 -25.62 9.23
CA GLN A 96 25.01 -25.42 10.67
C GLN A 96 26.51 -25.26 10.99
N HIS A 97 26.83 -24.57 12.10
CA HIS A 97 28.18 -24.35 12.65
C HIS A 97 28.99 -23.17 12.10
N PHE A 98 28.51 -22.44 11.10
CA PHE A 98 29.13 -21.19 10.67
C PHE A 98 28.48 -20.00 11.36
N GLU A 99 29.26 -18.95 11.64
CA GLU A 99 28.75 -17.74 12.30
C GLU A 99 27.67 -17.02 11.49
N VAL A 100 27.74 -17.08 10.17
CA VAL A 100 26.70 -16.54 9.27
C VAL A 100 25.35 -17.27 9.44
N CYS A 101 25.35 -18.49 9.98
CA CYS A 101 24.17 -19.32 10.19
C CYS A 101 23.75 -19.30 11.65
N ASP A 102 24.66 -19.62 12.56
CA ASP A 102 24.34 -19.74 13.98
C ASP A 102 24.23 -18.36 14.65
N GLY A 103 24.85 -17.32 14.08
CA GLY A 103 24.95 -15.98 14.66
C GLY A 103 26.06 -15.85 15.70
N THR A 104 26.55 -14.62 15.92
CA THR A 104 27.65 -14.30 16.82
C THR A 104 27.37 -14.76 18.26
N ASP A 105 26.14 -14.59 18.74
CA ASP A 105 25.71 -15.03 20.09
C ASP A 105 25.87 -16.53 20.32
N ILE A 106 25.53 -17.35 19.32
CA ILE A 106 25.61 -18.80 19.45
C ILE A 106 27.07 -19.23 19.30
N VAL A 107 27.78 -18.75 18.29
CA VAL A 107 29.17 -19.17 18.04
C VAL A 107 30.09 -18.79 19.20
N CYS A 108 30.06 -17.53 19.65
CA CYS A 108 30.89 -17.14 20.80
C CYS A 108 30.47 -17.90 22.08
N SER A 109 29.19 -18.21 22.29
CA SER A 109 28.77 -18.97 23.48
C SER A 109 29.35 -20.39 23.58
N LYS A 110 29.78 -20.99 22.45
CA LYS A 110 30.43 -22.31 22.42
C LYS A 110 31.86 -22.29 22.97
N VAL A 111 32.51 -21.12 23.05
CA VAL A 111 33.87 -20.99 23.61
C VAL A 111 33.82 -21.29 25.11
N GLU A 112 34.47 -22.35 25.57
CA GLU A 112 34.42 -22.80 26.96
C GLU A 112 35.06 -21.82 27.95
N ASN A 113 36.24 -21.28 27.59
CA ASN A 113 36.96 -20.34 28.44
C ASN A 113 36.28 -18.97 28.46
N MET A 114 35.89 -18.49 29.66
CA MET A 114 35.19 -17.21 29.82
C MET A 114 36.01 -16.00 29.31
N GLY A 115 37.33 -16.00 29.52
CA GLY A 115 38.22 -14.94 29.04
C GLY A 115 38.23 -14.86 27.51
N THR A 116 38.44 -16.01 26.85
CA THR A 116 38.43 -16.09 25.38
C THR A 116 37.06 -15.78 24.80
N ARG A 117 35.98 -16.20 25.46
CA ARG A 117 34.61 -15.87 25.06
C ARG A 117 34.35 -14.36 25.08
N ARG A 118 34.85 -13.65 26.10
CA ARG A 118 34.75 -12.18 26.17
C ARG A 118 35.53 -11.50 25.04
N LEU A 119 36.68 -12.07 24.65
CA LEU A 119 37.44 -11.61 23.47
C LEU A 119 36.65 -11.83 22.18
N CYS A 120 35.99 -12.99 22.01
CA CYS A 120 35.11 -13.26 20.85
C CYS A 120 34.02 -12.20 20.70
N TYR A 121 33.29 -11.88 21.78
CA TYR A 121 32.31 -10.79 21.76
C TYR A 121 32.94 -9.39 21.66
N GLY A 122 34.20 -9.22 22.05
CA GLY A 122 34.97 -7.97 21.92
C GLY A 122 35.46 -7.71 20.51
N ALA A 123 35.65 -8.77 19.72
CA ALA A 123 36.05 -8.73 18.32
C ALA A 123 34.89 -8.35 17.39
N HIS A 124 33.68 -8.16 17.90
CA HIS A 124 32.54 -7.68 17.11
C HIS A 124 32.24 -6.21 17.44
N ILE A 125 31.77 -5.47 16.45
CA ILE A 125 31.03 -4.23 16.71
C ILE A 125 29.80 -4.58 17.54
N LYS A 126 29.31 -3.62 18.33
CA LYS A 126 28.11 -3.84 19.13
C LYS A 126 26.93 -4.23 18.22
N GLY A 127 26.16 -5.24 18.63
CA GLY A 127 24.93 -5.59 17.94
C GLY A 127 23.88 -4.49 18.11
N LYS A 128 22.95 -4.38 17.17
CA LYS A 128 21.86 -3.39 17.31
C LYS A 128 20.98 -3.74 18.50
N TRP A 129 20.45 -2.73 19.17
CA TRP A 129 19.33 -2.93 20.09
C TRP A 129 18.09 -3.29 19.27
N LEU A 130 17.43 -4.39 19.64
CA LEU A 130 16.26 -4.92 18.95
C LEU A 130 15.06 -4.95 19.88
N GLU A 131 13.96 -4.38 19.42
CA GLU A 131 12.66 -4.58 20.04
C GLU A 131 12.13 -5.99 19.73
N PRO A 132 11.22 -6.55 20.56
CA PRO A 132 10.57 -7.81 20.25
C PRO A 132 9.94 -7.79 18.85
N PHE A 133 9.98 -8.94 18.17
CA PHE A 133 9.49 -9.09 16.81
C PHE A 133 10.20 -8.18 15.80
N SER A 134 11.50 -7.92 15.94
CA SER A 134 12.32 -7.22 14.95
C SER A 134 12.38 -7.96 13.60
N PRO A 135 12.63 -7.24 12.48
CA PRO A 135 12.69 -7.86 11.16
C PRO A 135 13.75 -8.96 11.10
N GLY A 136 13.44 -10.05 10.40
CA GLY A 136 14.34 -11.20 10.23
C GLY A 136 14.24 -12.27 11.32
N CYS A 137 13.32 -12.14 12.29
CA CYS A 137 12.99 -13.27 13.17
C CYS A 137 12.60 -14.51 12.33
N LEU A 138 13.28 -15.63 12.57
CA LEU A 138 13.16 -16.82 11.73
C LEU A 138 11.80 -17.50 11.86
N ALA A 139 11.29 -17.60 13.07
CA ALA A 139 10.00 -18.22 13.33
C ALA A 139 9.35 -17.60 14.57
N PRO A 140 8.01 -17.54 14.62
CA PRO A 140 7.32 -17.07 15.80
C PRO A 140 7.69 -17.94 17.01
N ALA A 141 7.75 -17.33 18.19
CA ALA A 141 8.10 -17.96 19.46
C ALA A 141 9.51 -18.60 19.57
N ARG A 142 10.46 -18.31 18.67
CA ARG A 142 11.86 -18.68 18.92
C ARG A 142 12.46 -17.85 20.05
N HIS A 143 12.76 -18.51 21.17
CA HIS A 143 13.34 -17.87 22.35
C HIS A 143 14.87 -17.70 22.27
N ASP A 144 15.51 -18.36 21.30
CA ASP A 144 16.95 -18.34 21.07
C ASP A 144 17.41 -17.24 20.10
N ASP A 145 16.46 -16.53 19.46
CA ASP A 145 16.71 -15.46 18.49
C ASP A 145 16.33 -14.10 19.10
N GLU A 146 17.32 -13.23 19.24
CA GLU A 146 17.17 -11.88 19.81
C GLU A 146 16.14 -11.04 19.06
N ARG A 147 16.00 -11.22 17.74
CA ARG A 147 15.02 -10.49 16.93
C ARG A 147 13.59 -10.86 17.33
N CYS A 148 13.35 -12.10 17.77
CA CYS A 148 12.01 -12.57 18.10
C CYS A 148 11.56 -12.07 19.48
N ILE A 149 12.43 -12.14 20.49
CA ILE A 149 12.09 -11.83 21.89
C ILE A 149 12.53 -10.44 22.36
N GLY A 150 13.40 -9.75 21.61
CA GLY A 150 13.96 -8.45 21.94
C GLY A 150 15.20 -8.54 22.84
N THR A 151 16.08 -7.55 22.71
CA THR A 151 17.41 -7.49 23.36
C THR A 151 17.35 -7.64 24.87
N ARG A 152 16.41 -6.97 25.55
CA ARG A 152 16.30 -7.03 27.01
C ARG A 152 15.99 -8.46 27.48
N ALA A 153 14.90 -9.04 26.99
CA ALA A 153 14.48 -10.39 27.38
C ALA A 153 15.52 -11.45 26.96
N PHE A 154 16.17 -11.25 25.80
CA PHE A 154 17.25 -12.10 25.34
C PHE A 154 18.43 -12.11 26.30
N CYS A 155 18.95 -10.94 26.69
CA CYS A 155 20.06 -10.83 27.62
C CYS A 155 19.71 -11.29 29.05
N GLU A 156 18.44 -11.22 29.45
CA GLU A 156 17.94 -11.70 30.75
C GLU A 156 17.70 -13.22 30.77
N SER A 157 17.77 -13.91 29.64
CA SER A 157 17.58 -15.36 29.57
C SER A 157 18.72 -16.11 30.28
N LYS A 158 18.41 -17.28 30.83
CA LYS A 158 19.39 -18.10 31.59
C LYS A 158 20.56 -18.51 30.71
N GLU A 159 20.29 -18.83 29.46
CA GLU A 159 21.26 -19.24 28.44
C GLU A 159 22.23 -18.08 28.14
N ARG A 160 21.73 -16.85 28.00
CA ARG A 160 22.58 -15.67 27.75
C ARG A 160 23.32 -15.21 28.98
N ILE A 161 22.74 -15.27 30.17
CA ILE A 161 23.46 -15.03 31.41
C ILE A 161 24.62 -16.03 31.55
N LYS A 162 24.40 -17.32 31.25
CA LYS A 162 25.49 -18.33 31.24
C LYS A 162 26.56 -18.03 30.19
N ALA A 163 26.16 -17.55 29.01
CA ALA A 163 27.07 -17.22 27.93
C ALA A 163 27.91 -15.97 28.25
N TYR A 164 27.29 -14.87 28.67
CA TYR A 164 27.95 -13.57 28.88
C TYR A 164 28.50 -13.38 30.30
N GLY A 165 28.04 -14.16 31.26
CA GLY A 165 28.34 -14.02 32.70
C GLY A 165 27.33 -13.13 33.44
N SER A 166 26.68 -12.20 32.75
CA SER A 166 25.58 -11.38 33.30
C SER A 166 24.74 -10.75 32.17
N ALA A 167 23.51 -10.37 32.50
CA ALA A 167 22.65 -9.64 31.56
C ALA A 167 23.25 -8.26 31.21
N GLN A 168 23.84 -7.57 32.19
CA GLN A 168 24.48 -6.25 31.98
C GLN A 168 25.64 -6.33 30.99
N TYR A 169 26.45 -7.39 31.04
CA TYR A 169 27.54 -7.57 30.09
C TYR A 169 27.01 -7.85 28.67
N CYS A 170 25.93 -8.64 28.54
CA CYS A 170 25.23 -8.83 27.27
C CYS A 170 24.69 -7.50 26.70
N LEU A 171 24.00 -6.69 27.51
CA LEU A 171 23.48 -5.39 27.10
C LEU A 171 24.61 -4.41 26.71
N ALA A 172 25.76 -4.46 27.40
CA ALA A 172 26.92 -3.64 27.04
C ALA A 172 27.52 -3.98 25.66
N LYS A 173 27.19 -5.17 25.10
CA LYS A 173 27.53 -5.58 23.73
C LYS A 173 26.48 -5.20 22.70
N ARG A 174 25.52 -4.39 23.09
CA ARG A 174 24.52 -3.80 22.21
C ARG A 174 24.68 -2.29 22.12
N GLU A 175 24.24 -1.75 21.01
CA GLU A 175 23.99 -0.33 20.85
C GLU A 175 22.93 0.12 21.86
N GLU A 176 22.89 1.43 22.13
CA GLU A 176 21.87 1.98 23.01
C GLU A 176 20.50 1.89 22.33
N ALA A 177 19.45 1.66 23.12
CA ALA A 177 18.10 1.64 22.62
C ALA A 177 17.75 2.99 21.97
N SER A 178 17.31 2.96 20.71
CA SER A 178 16.74 4.15 20.08
C SER A 178 15.52 4.60 20.90
N SER A 179 15.44 5.89 21.21
CA SER A 179 14.25 6.48 21.83
C SER A 179 13.02 6.45 20.90
N GLU A 180 13.25 6.31 19.59
CA GLU A 180 12.21 6.24 18.57
C GLU A 180 12.23 4.85 17.92
N ALA A 181 11.45 3.93 18.48
CA ALA A 181 11.20 2.65 17.83
C ALA A 181 10.27 2.87 16.63
N LYS A 182 10.82 2.87 15.42
CA LYS A 182 10.02 2.88 14.20
C LYS A 182 9.18 1.61 14.16
N LYS A 183 7.87 1.76 14.00
CA LYS A 183 6.96 0.63 13.76
C LYS A 183 7.38 -0.11 12.49
N GLN A 184 7.26 -1.42 12.50
CA GLN A 184 7.60 -2.23 11.35
C GLN A 184 6.44 -2.28 10.37
N GLU A 185 6.74 -2.39 9.08
CA GLU A 185 5.73 -2.54 8.04
C GLU A 185 4.86 -3.79 8.29
N PHE A 186 3.57 -3.67 7.98
CA PHE A 186 2.65 -4.80 8.03
C PHE A 186 2.75 -5.59 6.74
N LEU A 187 3.14 -6.86 6.85
CA LEU A 187 3.42 -7.72 5.70
C LEU A 187 2.23 -8.61 5.39
N ALA A 188 1.83 -8.56 4.13
CA ALA A 188 0.88 -9.49 3.55
C ALA A 188 1.54 -10.88 3.35
N ALA A 189 0.74 -11.95 3.32
CA ALA A 189 1.29 -13.30 3.22
C ALA A 189 1.85 -13.56 1.82
N ASN A 190 3.09 -14.03 1.72
CA ASN A 190 3.72 -14.32 0.44
C ASN A 190 4.28 -15.75 0.38
N PRO A 191 3.46 -16.72 -0.05
CA PRO A 191 3.86 -18.13 -0.15
C PRO A 191 5.09 -18.37 -1.03
N LEU A 192 5.35 -17.51 -2.03
CA LEU A 192 6.52 -17.63 -2.90
C LEU A 192 7.84 -17.29 -2.20
N ARG A 193 7.78 -16.61 -1.05
CA ARG A 193 8.93 -16.28 -0.20
C ARG A 193 9.14 -17.31 0.92
N CYS A 194 8.34 -18.37 0.97
CA CYS A 194 8.44 -19.44 1.95
C CYS A 194 9.53 -20.46 1.58
N THR A 195 10.79 -20.07 1.71
CA THR A 195 11.93 -20.99 1.61
C THR A 195 12.52 -21.22 2.99
N GLY A 196 12.24 -22.38 3.60
CA GLY A 196 12.76 -22.75 4.93
C GLY A 196 11.81 -22.34 6.06
N ASP A 197 12.28 -21.49 6.97
CA ASP A 197 11.53 -21.12 8.18
C ASP A 197 10.28 -20.27 7.87
N PRO A 198 9.23 -20.36 8.71
CA PRO A 198 7.99 -19.58 8.58
C PRO A 198 8.19 -18.11 9.04
N THR A 199 9.06 -17.39 8.35
CA THR A 199 9.32 -15.96 8.58
C THR A 199 8.07 -15.12 8.32
N GLU A 200 7.99 -13.94 8.95
CA GLU A 200 6.86 -13.02 8.74
C GLU A 200 6.65 -12.62 7.27
N ILE A 201 7.72 -12.49 6.48
CA ILE A 201 7.65 -12.21 5.04
C ILE A 201 6.95 -13.35 4.27
N CYS A 202 7.10 -14.58 4.74
CA CYS A 202 6.50 -15.77 4.14
C CYS A 202 5.02 -15.90 4.54
N ILE A 203 4.73 -15.92 5.85
CA ILE A 203 3.38 -16.23 6.36
C ILE A 203 2.48 -15.00 6.55
N GLY A 204 3.03 -13.79 6.46
CA GLY A 204 2.35 -12.53 6.72
C GLY A 204 2.25 -12.19 8.21
N THR A 205 2.14 -10.89 8.52
CA THR A 205 2.09 -10.34 9.88
C THR A 205 0.93 -10.89 10.71
N GLU A 206 -0.25 -11.04 10.11
CA GLU A 206 -1.42 -11.54 10.86
C GLU A 206 -1.19 -12.95 11.38
N GLN A 207 -0.75 -13.85 10.51
CA GLN A 207 -0.47 -15.23 10.89
C GLN A 207 0.74 -15.28 11.84
N TYR A 208 1.79 -14.54 11.55
CA TYR A 208 2.99 -14.46 12.37
C TYR A 208 2.70 -14.02 13.81
N CYS A 209 1.91 -12.95 14.00
CA CYS A 209 1.52 -12.50 15.34
C CYS A 209 0.56 -13.47 16.04
N THR A 210 -0.24 -14.27 15.32
CA THR A 210 -1.15 -15.25 15.94
C THR A 210 -0.46 -16.46 16.54
N TYR A 211 0.75 -16.80 16.08
CA TYR A 211 1.56 -17.85 16.68
C TYR A 211 2.17 -17.45 18.04
N GLN A 212 2.07 -16.18 18.42
CA GLN A 212 2.52 -15.70 19.72
C GLN A 212 1.47 -16.02 20.81
N SER A 213 1.91 -16.02 22.07
CA SER A 213 0.98 -16.07 23.21
C SER A 213 -0.01 -14.90 23.16
N LYS A 214 -1.19 -15.02 23.78
CA LYS A 214 -2.23 -13.97 23.74
C LYS A 214 -1.70 -12.57 24.10
N THR A 215 -0.88 -12.47 25.15
CA THR A 215 -0.25 -11.19 25.57
C THR A 215 0.77 -10.67 24.56
N ASN A 216 1.53 -11.57 23.91
CA ASN A 216 2.54 -11.19 22.93
C ASN A 216 1.95 -10.90 21.55
N LYS A 217 0.80 -11.49 21.21
CA LYS A 217 0.06 -11.23 19.98
C LYS A 217 -0.35 -9.75 19.88
N GLU A 218 -0.92 -9.20 20.95
CA GLU A 218 -1.32 -7.78 20.99
C GLU A 218 -0.09 -6.85 20.88
N LYS A 219 1.01 -7.17 21.57
CA LYS A 219 2.27 -6.42 21.45
C LYS A 219 2.87 -6.51 20.04
N CYS A 220 2.80 -7.67 19.41
CA CYS A 220 3.22 -7.90 18.04
C CYS A 220 2.47 -6.98 17.09
N PHE A 221 1.13 -6.99 17.11
CA PHE A 221 0.32 -6.06 16.30
C PHE A 221 0.58 -4.59 16.63
N ALA A 222 0.78 -4.22 17.90
CA ALA A 222 1.05 -2.84 18.30
C ALA A 222 2.41 -2.31 17.77
N SER A 223 3.39 -3.20 17.62
CA SER A 223 4.72 -2.90 17.06
C SER A 223 4.74 -2.75 15.53
N ARG A 224 3.60 -3.00 14.87
CA ARG A 224 3.44 -2.90 13.42
C ARG A 224 2.71 -1.61 13.04
N GLU A 225 3.00 -1.13 11.85
CA GLU A 225 2.17 -0.13 11.19
C GLU A 225 0.78 -0.73 10.95
N GLN A 226 -0.25 0.11 11.00
CA GLN A 226 -1.61 -0.34 10.72
C GLN A 226 -1.74 -0.56 9.21
N PRO A 227 -2.21 -1.75 8.76
CA PRO A 227 -2.46 -1.97 7.34
C PRO A 227 -3.53 -0.98 6.83
N PRO A 228 -3.48 -0.58 5.55
CA PRO A 228 -4.49 0.31 5.00
C PRO A 228 -5.89 -0.30 5.06
N PHE A 229 -6.90 0.54 5.23
CA PHE A 229 -8.29 0.17 5.03
C PHE A 229 -8.59 0.20 3.54
N TYR A 230 -9.00 -0.94 2.98
CA TYR A 230 -9.39 -1.05 1.60
C TYR A 230 -10.90 -0.99 1.46
N ILE A 231 -11.34 -0.20 0.49
CA ILE A 231 -12.71 -0.24 -0.02
C ILE A 231 -12.86 -1.47 -0.93
N GLU A 232 -14.08 -1.99 -1.07
CA GLU A 232 -14.35 -3.10 -1.99
C GLU A 232 -13.94 -2.73 -3.42
N TYR A 233 -13.29 -3.66 -4.12
CA TYR A 233 -12.69 -3.48 -5.44
C TYR A 233 -11.68 -2.33 -5.53
N SER A 234 -10.90 -2.13 -4.46
CA SER A 234 -9.84 -1.13 -4.44
C SER A 234 -8.94 -1.25 -5.68
N PRO A 235 -8.42 -0.13 -6.21
CA PRO A 235 -7.43 -0.15 -7.29
C PRO A 235 -6.22 -1.03 -7.01
N ASP A 236 -5.94 -1.34 -5.73
CA ASP A 236 -4.82 -2.17 -5.31
C ASP A 236 -5.09 -3.69 -5.37
N CYS A 237 -6.31 -4.12 -5.75
CA CYS A 237 -6.74 -5.52 -5.83
C CYS A 237 -5.80 -6.42 -6.66
N GLU A 238 -5.19 -5.89 -7.73
CA GLU A 238 -4.30 -6.66 -8.62
C GLU A 238 -2.82 -6.27 -8.54
N THR A 239 -2.53 -5.10 -7.98
CA THR A 239 -1.16 -4.54 -7.90
C THR A 239 -0.47 -4.89 -6.59
N GLY A 240 -1.24 -5.23 -5.55
CA GLY A 240 -0.74 -5.57 -4.22
C GLY A 240 0.10 -6.85 -4.18
N SER A 241 0.83 -7.01 -3.06
CA SER A 241 1.56 -8.24 -2.75
C SER A 241 0.64 -9.45 -2.58
N ASP A 242 -0.60 -9.22 -2.14
CA ASP A 242 -1.67 -10.21 -2.05
C ASP A 242 -2.42 -10.29 -3.38
N LYS A 243 -1.83 -10.94 -4.37
CA LYS A 243 -2.51 -11.16 -5.65
C LYS A 243 -3.60 -12.22 -5.49
N GLY A 244 -4.84 -11.85 -5.83
CA GLY A 244 -5.94 -12.80 -5.98
C GLY A 244 -7.29 -12.21 -5.61
N TYR A 245 -8.36 -12.78 -6.18
CA TYR A 245 -9.75 -12.37 -5.96
C TYR A 245 -10.20 -12.33 -4.50
N TYR A 246 -9.45 -12.96 -3.59
CA TYR A 246 -9.73 -13.02 -2.16
C TYR A 246 -8.83 -12.09 -1.33
N SER A 247 -8.02 -11.22 -1.93
CA SER A 247 -7.21 -10.26 -1.17
C SER A 247 -8.10 -9.22 -0.48
N GLU A 248 -7.62 -8.65 0.64
CA GLU A 248 -8.36 -7.60 1.36
C GLU A 248 -8.67 -6.40 0.45
N ALA A 249 -7.76 -6.07 -0.47
CA ALA A 249 -7.94 -5.00 -1.45
C ALA A 249 -9.07 -5.30 -2.45
N CYS A 250 -9.27 -6.56 -2.85
CA CYS A 250 -10.36 -6.94 -3.74
C CYS A 250 -11.70 -7.00 -3.01
N VAL A 251 -11.76 -7.66 -1.86
CA VAL A 251 -13.03 -7.91 -1.14
C VAL A 251 -13.46 -6.75 -0.24
N GLY A 252 -12.55 -5.80 0.03
CA GLY A 252 -12.76 -4.71 0.98
C GLY A 252 -12.56 -5.13 2.43
N THR A 253 -12.00 -4.22 3.25
CA THR A 253 -11.68 -4.44 4.66
C THR A 253 -12.90 -4.86 5.48
N GLU A 254 -14.10 -4.33 5.21
CA GLU A 254 -15.29 -4.72 5.96
C GLU A 254 -15.66 -6.18 5.75
N SER A 255 -15.70 -6.63 4.48
CA SER A 255 -16.00 -8.03 4.12
C SER A 255 -14.89 -8.95 4.62
N TRP A 256 -13.63 -8.55 4.44
CA TRP A 256 -12.46 -9.25 4.93
C TRP A 256 -12.50 -9.49 6.45
N CYS A 257 -12.82 -8.45 7.23
CA CYS A 257 -12.93 -8.53 8.68
C CYS A 257 -14.12 -9.36 9.17
N ARG A 258 -15.17 -9.57 8.34
CA ARG A 258 -16.29 -10.47 8.64
C ARG A 258 -15.94 -11.95 8.46
N SER A 259 -14.83 -12.28 7.81
CA SER A 259 -14.41 -13.68 7.66
C SER A 259 -14.11 -14.33 9.01
N ASN A 260 -14.48 -15.61 9.16
CA ASN A 260 -14.26 -16.34 10.42
C ASN A 260 -12.76 -16.37 10.80
N ALA A 261 -11.86 -16.47 9.83
CA ALA A 261 -10.42 -16.42 10.07
C ALA A 261 -10.01 -15.12 10.78
N ARG A 262 -10.43 -13.95 10.28
CA ARG A 262 -10.10 -12.66 10.91
C ARG A 262 -10.82 -12.47 12.24
N TYR A 263 -12.04 -12.98 12.38
CA TYR A 263 -12.73 -13.00 13.66
C TYR A 263 -11.92 -13.73 14.75
N GLN A 264 -11.33 -14.90 14.44
CA GLN A 264 -10.46 -15.62 15.39
C GLN A 264 -9.17 -14.83 15.73
N ILE A 265 -8.68 -14.01 14.80
CA ILE A 265 -7.48 -13.21 15.00
C ILE A 265 -7.76 -11.99 15.87
N TYR A 266 -8.77 -11.19 15.55
CA TYR A 266 -9.02 -9.91 16.24
C TYR A 266 -10.06 -10.00 17.36
N GLY A 267 -10.84 -11.07 17.42
CA GLY A 267 -11.91 -11.31 18.39
C GLY A 267 -13.23 -10.62 18.06
N SER A 268 -13.24 -9.62 17.17
CA SER A 268 -14.46 -9.01 16.62
C SER A 268 -14.18 -8.31 15.28
N VAL A 269 -15.24 -8.03 14.52
CA VAL A 269 -15.17 -7.31 13.24
C VAL A 269 -14.72 -5.87 13.47
N GLU A 270 -15.19 -5.22 14.54
CA GLU A 270 -14.88 -3.82 14.87
C GLU A 270 -13.42 -3.66 15.24
N LYS A 271 -12.86 -4.57 16.06
CA LYS A 271 -11.43 -4.55 16.39
C LYS A 271 -10.56 -4.76 15.16
N CYS A 272 -11.00 -5.63 14.25
CA CYS A 272 -10.35 -5.81 12.97
C CYS A 272 -10.34 -4.47 12.22
N ILE A 273 -11.51 -3.87 11.94
CA ILE A 273 -11.62 -2.59 11.23
C ILE A 273 -10.82 -1.45 11.90
N GLN A 274 -10.88 -1.32 13.22
CA GLN A 274 -10.14 -0.29 13.98
C GLN A 274 -8.62 -0.45 13.91
N HIS A 275 -8.13 -1.67 13.67
CA HIS A 275 -6.70 -1.91 13.47
C HIS A 275 -6.22 -1.44 12.09
N ARG A 276 -7.12 -1.08 11.17
CA ARG A 276 -6.75 -0.60 9.82
C ARG A 276 -6.67 0.91 9.81
N LYS A 277 -5.71 1.42 9.06
CA LYS A 277 -5.54 2.85 8.82
C LYS A 277 -6.51 3.29 7.73
N ARG A 278 -7.59 3.96 8.11
CA ARG A 278 -8.49 4.59 7.14
C ARG A 278 -7.74 5.65 6.34
N PRO A 279 -7.86 5.67 5.00
CA PRO A 279 -7.29 6.75 4.21
C PRO A 279 -7.90 8.08 4.68
N SER A 280 -7.08 9.12 4.78
CA SER A 280 -7.55 10.46 5.16
C SER A 280 -8.29 11.17 4.03
N ARG A 281 -8.27 10.59 2.82
CA ARG A 281 -8.90 11.10 1.61
C ARG A 281 -9.81 10.03 1.05
N LEU A 282 -10.89 10.46 0.41
CA LEU A 282 -11.77 9.59 -0.36
C LEU A 282 -10.98 8.96 -1.52
N GLY A 283 -11.41 7.78 -1.97
CA GLY A 283 -10.86 7.12 -3.16
C GLY A 283 -11.09 7.99 -4.39
N LYS A 284 -10.14 8.03 -5.33
CA LYS A 284 -10.32 8.84 -6.54
C LYS A 284 -11.47 8.29 -7.38
N TRP A 285 -12.25 9.18 -8.00
CA TRP A 285 -13.17 8.79 -9.06
C TRP A 285 -12.39 8.39 -10.31
N LEU A 286 -12.59 7.17 -10.82
CA LEU A 286 -11.94 6.64 -12.00
C LEU A 286 -12.95 6.55 -13.16
N ALA A 287 -12.62 7.17 -14.29
CA ALA A 287 -13.37 6.96 -15.52
C ALA A 287 -13.06 5.57 -16.11
N PRO A 288 -14.00 4.95 -16.84
CA PRO A 288 -13.77 3.66 -17.51
C PRO A 288 -12.57 3.74 -18.46
N ASN A 289 -11.70 2.73 -18.42
CA ASN A 289 -10.56 2.59 -19.32
C ASN A 289 -10.84 1.54 -20.40
N GLU A 290 -10.98 1.97 -21.65
CA GLU A 290 -11.26 1.05 -22.77
C GLU A 290 -10.06 0.19 -23.19
N THR A 291 -8.85 0.57 -22.77
CA THR A 291 -7.62 -0.12 -23.18
C THR A 291 -7.23 -1.26 -22.24
N CYS A 292 -8.12 -1.61 -21.31
CA CYS A 292 -7.91 -2.72 -20.41
C CYS A 292 -7.63 -4.02 -21.14
N ALA A 293 -6.64 -4.74 -20.62
CA ALA A 293 -6.42 -6.11 -21.03
C ALA A 293 -7.60 -6.99 -20.57
N PRO A 294 -7.96 -8.06 -21.32
CA PRO A 294 -9.10 -8.91 -20.99
C PRO A 294 -9.08 -9.50 -19.57
N ASN A 295 -7.90 -9.64 -18.98
CA ASN A 295 -7.70 -10.15 -17.62
C ASN A 295 -7.88 -9.11 -16.51
N THR A 296 -8.13 -7.83 -16.84
CA THR A 296 -8.38 -6.74 -15.87
C THR A 296 -9.86 -6.33 -15.79
N GLN A 297 -10.73 -7.08 -16.49
CA GLN A 297 -12.18 -6.91 -16.40
C GLN A 297 -12.64 -7.21 -14.97
N GLY A 298 -13.52 -6.38 -14.42
CA GLY A 298 -13.95 -6.44 -13.02
C GLY A 298 -13.13 -5.60 -12.03
N THR A 299 -12.16 -4.78 -12.49
CA THR A 299 -11.44 -3.83 -11.62
C THR A 299 -11.99 -2.41 -11.74
N GLU A 300 -11.94 -1.62 -10.67
CA GLU A 300 -12.43 -0.22 -10.67
C GLU A 300 -11.59 0.64 -11.63
N ALA A 301 -10.28 0.38 -11.72
CA ALA A 301 -9.38 1.05 -12.66
C ALA A 301 -9.73 0.79 -14.13
N CYS A 302 -10.40 -0.34 -14.39
CA CYS A 302 -10.80 -0.71 -15.73
C CYS A 302 -12.23 -0.29 -16.07
N GLU A 303 -13.19 -0.70 -15.25
CA GLU A 303 -14.60 -0.46 -15.51
C GLU A 303 -15.04 0.95 -15.12
N GLY A 304 -14.23 1.65 -14.32
CA GLY A 304 -14.54 2.94 -13.74
C GLY A 304 -15.37 2.81 -12.45
N THR A 305 -15.29 3.84 -11.60
CA THR A 305 -15.99 3.92 -10.31
C THR A 305 -17.50 3.79 -10.47
N GLU A 306 -18.08 4.45 -11.49
CA GLU A 306 -19.52 4.44 -11.72
C GLU A 306 -20.05 3.01 -11.90
N ARG A 307 -19.48 2.28 -12.86
CA ARG A 307 -19.90 0.91 -13.16
C ARG A 307 -19.58 -0.03 -12.02
N MET A 308 -18.44 0.17 -11.34
CA MET A 308 -18.05 -0.62 -10.18
C MET A 308 -19.08 -0.50 -9.04
N CYS A 309 -19.41 0.72 -8.65
CA CYS A 309 -20.37 0.95 -7.57
C CYS A 309 -21.81 0.57 -7.95
N GLN A 310 -22.21 0.75 -9.21
CA GLN A 310 -23.57 0.40 -9.65
C GLN A 310 -23.79 -1.12 -9.79
N LYS A 311 -22.85 -1.83 -10.43
CA LYS A 311 -23.08 -3.22 -10.85
C LYS A 311 -22.45 -4.27 -9.94
N HIS A 312 -21.35 -3.94 -9.28
CA HIS A 312 -20.55 -4.93 -8.54
C HIS A 312 -20.67 -4.77 -7.03
N SER A 313 -21.02 -3.59 -6.54
CA SER A 313 -21.21 -3.37 -5.11
C SER A 313 -22.65 -3.67 -4.68
N PRO A 314 -22.88 -4.59 -3.74
CA PRO A 314 -24.20 -4.77 -3.13
C PRO A 314 -24.61 -3.55 -2.27
N TRP A 315 -23.67 -2.66 -1.95
CA TRP A 315 -23.86 -1.46 -1.12
C TRP A 315 -23.49 -0.18 -1.88
N ARG A 316 -24.13 0.03 -3.03
CA ARG A 316 -23.96 1.17 -3.95
C ARG A 316 -23.68 2.51 -3.27
N GLU A 317 -24.49 2.89 -2.28
CA GLU A 317 -24.35 4.18 -1.59
C GLU A 317 -23.05 4.30 -0.81
N VAL A 318 -22.67 3.26 -0.07
CA VAL A 318 -21.42 3.23 0.69
C VAL A 318 -20.25 3.28 -0.28
N CYS A 319 -20.35 2.54 -1.39
CA CYS A 319 -19.35 2.58 -2.44
C CYS A 319 -19.11 4.02 -2.92
N PHE A 320 -20.16 4.74 -3.34
CA PHE A 320 -20.01 6.13 -3.79
C PHE A 320 -19.53 7.10 -2.70
N GLN A 321 -19.99 6.95 -1.46
CA GLN A 321 -19.59 7.83 -0.35
C GLN A 321 -18.10 7.73 0.00
N GLU A 322 -17.48 6.59 -0.31
CA GLU A 322 -16.05 6.37 -0.09
C GLU A 322 -15.17 6.88 -1.24
N ARG A 323 -15.77 7.38 -2.32
CA ARG A 323 -15.05 7.98 -3.45
C ARG A 323 -15.27 9.49 -3.52
N GLU A 324 -14.33 10.17 -4.16
CA GLU A 324 -14.49 11.53 -4.61
C GLU A 324 -15.74 11.62 -5.49
N THR A 325 -16.42 12.76 -5.40
CA THR A 325 -17.56 13.07 -6.26
C THR A 325 -17.13 13.01 -7.72
N ALA A 326 -17.97 12.41 -8.57
CA ALA A 326 -17.70 12.34 -10.00
C ALA A 326 -17.53 13.76 -10.58
N PRO A 327 -16.56 13.99 -11.47
CA PRO A 327 -16.41 15.30 -12.08
C PRO A 327 -17.60 15.60 -12.99
N PHE A 328 -18.05 16.86 -13.02
CA PHE A 328 -18.98 17.35 -14.03
C PHE A 328 -18.17 17.74 -15.28
N VAL A 329 -18.30 16.97 -16.35
CA VAL A 329 -17.51 17.10 -17.58
C VAL A 329 -18.30 17.84 -18.65
N GLN A 330 -17.68 18.80 -19.31
CA GLN A 330 -18.27 19.47 -20.47
C GLN A 330 -18.06 18.64 -21.74
N PRO A 331 -18.97 18.71 -22.72
CA PRO A 331 -18.80 18.00 -24.00
C PRO A 331 -17.55 18.48 -24.73
N ASP A 332 -16.68 17.54 -25.11
CA ASP A 332 -15.55 17.80 -25.99
C ASP A 332 -15.60 16.89 -27.23
N PRO A 333 -16.32 17.29 -28.29
CA PRO A 333 -16.45 16.47 -29.49
C PRO A 333 -15.14 16.32 -30.27
N ARG A 334 -14.10 17.12 -29.98
CA ARG A 334 -12.83 17.09 -30.71
C ARG A 334 -11.89 15.99 -30.23
N SER A 335 -12.01 15.56 -28.98
CA SER A 335 -11.15 14.52 -28.39
C SER A 335 -11.71 13.11 -28.53
N CYS A 336 -12.84 12.95 -29.22
CA CYS A 336 -13.59 11.70 -29.26
C CYS A 336 -13.43 10.94 -30.58
N SER A 337 -12.94 9.70 -30.48
CA SER A 337 -13.02 8.74 -31.58
C SER A 337 -14.46 8.22 -31.74
N GLU A 338 -14.79 7.64 -32.91
CA GLU A 338 -16.11 7.04 -33.15
C GLU A 338 -16.52 6.02 -32.08
N ALA A 339 -15.57 5.20 -31.61
CA ALA A 339 -15.81 4.23 -30.54
C ALA A 339 -16.16 4.87 -29.19
N LYS A 340 -15.71 6.10 -28.94
CA LYS A 340 -15.89 6.82 -27.66
C LYS A 340 -17.04 7.83 -27.67
N GLN A 341 -17.76 7.98 -28.78
CA GLN A 341 -18.86 8.95 -28.89
C GLN A 341 -19.95 8.76 -27.83
N GLN A 342 -20.06 7.55 -27.28
CA GLN A 342 -20.99 7.18 -26.21
C GLN A 342 -20.33 7.20 -24.83
N GLN A 343 -19.29 8.01 -24.59
CA GLN A 343 -18.72 8.22 -23.26
C GLN A 343 -19.12 9.58 -22.71
N GLU A 344 -19.22 9.68 -21.38
CA GLU A 344 -19.52 10.95 -20.70
C GLU A 344 -18.52 12.06 -21.07
N ALA A 345 -17.24 11.74 -21.21
CA ALA A 345 -16.22 12.71 -21.61
C ALA A 345 -16.51 13.34 -22.99
N CYS A 346 -17.25 12.64 -23.85
CA CYS A 346 -17.60 13.09 -25.19
C CYS A 346 -18.94 13.81 -25.25
N LEU A 347 -19.96 13.23 -24.61
CA LEU A 347 -21.31 13.79 -24.58
C LEU A 347 -21.44 14.96 -23.60
N GLY A 348 -20.57 15.04 -22.60
CA GLY A 348 -20.73 15.88 -21.43
C GLY A 348 -21.70 15.28 -20.42
N THR A 349 -21.53 15.62 -19.15
CA THR A 349 -22.32 15.10 -18.03
C THR A 349 -23.82 15.36 -18.18
N ASP A 350 -24.20 16.50 -18.74
CA ASP A 350 -25.60 16.89 -18.90
C ASP A 350 -26.35 15.91 -19.82
N VAL A 351 -25.90 15.79 -21.07
CA VAL A 351 -26.45 14.85 -22.05
C VAL A 351 -26.30 13.40 -21.56
N TRP A 352 -25.15 13.07 -20.96
CA TRP A 352 -24.91 11.75 -20.38
C TRP A 352 -25.98 11.38 -19.35
N CYS A 353 -26.24 12.23 -18.37
CA CYS A 353 -27.22 11.96 -17.34
C CYS A 353 -28.64 11.95 -17.90
N HIS A 354 -28.99 12.81 -18.86
CA HIS A 354 -30.32 12.79 -19.49
C HIS A 354 -30.58 11.51 -20.30
N GLU A 355 -29.59 11.02 -21.05
CA GLU A 355 -29.80 9.91 -22.00
C GLU A 355 -29.40 8.53 -21.45
N LYS A 356 -28.45 8.48 -20.51
CA LYS A 356 -27.79 7.23 -20.11
C LYS A 356 -28.06 6.79 -18.68
N TRP A 357 -28.78 7.56 -17.87
CA TRP A 357 -29.01 7.21 -16.46
C TRP A 357 -29.61 5.79 -16.31
N GLU A 358 -30.58 5.43 -17.15
CA GLU A 358 -31.24 4.11 -17.11
C GLU A 358 -30.27 2.98 -17.49
N HIS A 359 -29.44 3.20 -18.52
CA HIS A 359 -28.45 2.23 -18.98
C HIS A 359 -27.33 1.98 -17.95
N MET A 360 -27.08 2.98 -17.10
CA MET A 360 -26.11 2.94 -16.01
C MET A 360 -26.71 2.52 -14.67
N ASP A 361 -27.97 2.05 -14.66
CA ASP A 361 -28.68 1.52 -13.49
C ASP A 361 -28.88 2.54 -12.35
N TYR A 362 -28.99 3.82 -12.70
CA TYR A 362 -29.44 4.84 -11.75
C TYR A 362 -30.94 4.71 -11.47
N TYR A 363 -31.38 5.07 -10.27
CA TYR A 363 -32.80 5.19 -9.91
C TYR A 363 -33.51 6.30 -10.68
N GLY A 364 -32.76 7.30 -11.16
CA GLY A 364 -33.29 8.40 -11.96
C GLY A 364 -32.20 9.38 -12.38
N GLU A 365 -32.55 10.28 -13.28
CA GLU A 365 -31.69 11.34 -13.80
C GLU A 365 -31.10 12.21 -12.67
N ALA A 366 -31.94 12.61 -11.70
CA ALA A 366 -31.49 13.42 -10.56
C ALA A 366 -30.43 12.71 -9.70
N GLU A 367 -30.47 11.38 -9.60
CA GLU A 367 -29.43 10.62 -8.90
C GLU A 367 -28.10 10.71 -9.67
N CYS A 368 -28.14 10.52 -11.00
CA CYS A 368 -26.97 10.64 -11.87
C CYS A 368 -26.28 12.00 -11.66
N PHE A 369 -27.03 13.09 -11.65
CA PHE A 369 -26.51 14.43 -11.38
C PHE A 369 -25.96 14.58 -9.96
N SER A 370 -26.65 14.02 -8.96
CA SER A 370 -26.19 14.11 -7.57
C SER A 370 -24.84 13.41 -7.36
N ARG A 371 -24.52 12.35 -8.12
CA ARG A 371 -23.18 11.72 -8.10
C ARG A 371 -22.08 12.62 -8.65
N ARG A 372 -22.42 13.59 -9.51
CA ARG A 372 -21.50 14.68 -9.93
C ARG A 372 -21.54 15.91 -9.02
N GLY A 373 -22.16 15.80 -7.84
CA GLY A 373 -22.27 16.91 -6.89
C GLY A 373 -23.29 17.97 -7.32
N PHE A 374 -24.20 17.62 -8.23
CA PHE A 374 -25.20 18.54 -8.75
C PHE A 374 -26.60 18.20 -8.21
N ASP A 375 -27.17 19.09 -7.41
CA ASP A 375 -28.54 18.97 -6.92
C ASP A 375 -29.50 19.66 -7.89
N GLN A 376 -30.05 18.88 -8.80
CA GLN A 376 -30.94 19.36 -9.86
C GLN A 376 -32.21 20.01 -9.29
N PHE A 377 -32.76 19.46 -8.20
CA PHE A 377 -33.95 20.02 -7.54
C PHE A 377 -33.64 21.37 -6.89
N LYS A 378 -32.48 21.50 -6.25
CA LYS A 378 -32.04 22.77 -5.69
C LYS A 378 -31.83 23.81 -6.77
N LEU A 379 -31.18 23.48 -7.90
CA LEU A 379 -31.04 24.41 -9.01
C LEU A 379 -32.41 24.83 -9.56
N ALA A 380 -33.30 23.87 -9.83
CA ALA A 380 -34.64 24.16 -10.34
C ALA A 380 -35.42 25.07 -9.39
N ALA A 381 -35.33 24.85 -8.08
CA ALA A 381 -35.94 25.70 -7.06
C ALA A 381 -35.35 27.12 -7.05
N GLU A 382 -34.02 27.26 -7.15
CA GLU A 382 -33.35 28.57 -7.22
C GLU A 382 -33.71 29.33 -8.50
N MET A 383 -33.75 28.63 -9.65
CA MET A 383 -34.18 29.20 -10.92
C MET A 383 -35.66 29.62 -10.89
N ALA A 384 -36.54 28.77 -10.38
CA ALA A 384 -37.96 29.09 -10.22
C ALA A 384 -38.14 30.32 -9.31
N LYS A 385 -37.36 30.43 -8.24
CA LYS A 385 -37.37 31.61 -7.36
C LYS A 385 -36.94 32.86 -8.11
N LEU A 386 -35.82 32.82 -8.83
CA LEU A 386 -35.32 33.96 -9.62
C LEU A 386 -36.34 34.41 -10.68
N VAL A 387 -36.86 33.47 -11.46
CA VAL A 387 -37.86 33.72 -12.50
C VAL A 387 -39.14 34.29 -11.90
N THR A 388 -39.64 33.70 -10.81
CA THR A 388 -40.84 34.17 -10.12
C THR A 388 -40.65 35.59 -9.59
N THR A 389 -39.51 35.90 -8.96
CA THR A 389 -39.23 37.24 -8.45
C THR A 389 -39.17 38.28 -9.58
N ALA A 390 -38.55 37.95 -10.71
CA ALA A 390 -38.45 38.86 -11.85
C ALA A 390 -39.78 39.03 -12.61
N ALA A 391 -40.52 37.94 -12.82
CA ALA A 391 -41.73 37.94 -13.63
C ALA A 391 -42.98 38.46 -12.87
N ARG A 392 -43.05 38.26 -11.55
CA ARG A 392 -44.24 38.58 -10.75
C ARG A 392 -44.74 40.01 -10.93
N PRO A 393 -43.91 41.08 -10.87
CA PRO A 393 -44.41 42.45 -11.06
C PRO A 393 -45.02 42.68 -12.44
N ALA A 394 -44.43 42.10 -13.49
CA ALA A 394 -44.95 42.21 -14.85
C ALA A 394 -46.28 41.45 -14.98
N ILE A 395 -46.34 40.20 -14.49
CA ILE A 395 -47.56 39.38 -14.55
C ILE A 395 -48.72 40.08 -13.86
N VAL A 396 -48.49 40.63 -12.65
CA VAL A 396 -49.51 41.35 -11.88
C VAL A 396 -49.95 42.62 -12.62
N LYS A 397 -49.01 43.46 -13.05
CA LYS A 397 -49.30 44.73 -13.75
C LYS A 397 -50.11 44.52 -15.03
N PHE A 398 -49.77 43.51 -15.83
CA PHE A 398 -50.53 43.20 -17.04
C PHE A 398 -51.87 42.53 -16.72
N GLY A 399 -51.94 41.70 -15.67
CA GLY A 399 -53.21 41.13 -15.17
C GLY A 399 -54.20 42.20 -14.73
N GLU A 400 -53.74 43.23 -14.01
CA GLU A 400 -54.56 44.40 -13.63
C GLU A 400 -55.12 45.11 -14.86
N LYS A 401 -54.30 45.31 -15.88
CA LYS A 401 -54.72 45.92 -17.15
C LYS A 401 -55.77 45.06 -17.86
N VAL A 402 -55.54 43.76 -18.01
CA VAL A 402 -56.49 42.82 -18.62
C VAL A 402 -57.83 42.83 -17.89
N THR A 403 -57.80 42.82 -16.56
CA THR A 403 -59.01 42.91 -15.71
C THR A 403 -59.79 44.18 -16.01
N ARG A 404 -59.12 45.34 -15.95
CA ARG A 404 -59.75 46.65 -16.16
C ARG A 404 -60.35 46.76 -17.57
N ASP A 405 -59.60 46.34 -18.59
CA ASP A 405 -60.03 46.41 -19.98
C ASP A 405 -61.21 45.46 -20.24
N ALA A 406 -61.24 44.28 -19.61
CA ALA A 406 -62.37 43.34 -19.66
C ALA A 406 -63.65 43.93 -19.03
N VAL A 407 -63.54 44.59 -17.87
CA VAL A 407 -64.67 45.28 -17.22
C VAL A 407 -65.22 46.39 -18.12
N TYR A 408 -64.35 47.27 -18.63
CA TYR A 408 -64.78 48.36 -19.51
C TYR A 408 -65.42 47.85 -20.79
N TYR A 409 -64.82 46.86 -21.44
CA TYR A 409 -65.36 46.27 -22.66
C TYR A 409 -66.75 45.65 -22.43
N ASN A 410 -66.96 44.97 -21.29
CA ASN A 410 -68.25 44.35 -21.00
C ASN A 410 -69.33 45.37 -20.59
N LEU A 411 -69.05 46.22 -19.60
CA LEU A 411 -70.04 47.17 -19.06
C LEU A 411 -70.38 48.27 -20.08
N ILE A 412 -69.36 48.88 -20.71
CA ILE A 412 -69.58 49.98 -21.64
C ILE A 412 -69.83 49.45 -23.06
N GLY A 413 -68.93 48.59 -23.55
CA GLY A 413 -68.97 48.14 -24.95
C GLY A 413 -70.12 47.18 -25.25
N LYS A 414 -70.43 46.27 -24.33
CA LYS A 414 -71.50 45.26 -24.49
C LYS A 414 -72.77 45.58 -23.72
N ARG A 415 -72.82 46.69 -22.97
CA ARG A 415 -73.94 47.07 -22.09
C ARG A 415 -74.32 45.93 -21.12
N GLY A 416 -73.30 45.22 -20.63
CA GLY A 416 -73.46 44.15 -19.66
C GLY A 416 -73.80 44.66 -18.26
N ASN A 417 -73.96 43.73 -17.32
CA ASN A 417 -74.10 44.02 -15.89
C ASN A 417 -72.94 43.41 -15.10
N ASP A 418 -72.95 43.58 -13.79
CA ASP A 418 -71.87 43.12 -12.91
C ASP A 418 -71.57 41.62 -13.05
N LYS A 419 -72.60 40.79 -13.26
CA LYS A 419 -72.41 39.34 -13.43
C LYS A 419 -71.71 39.01 -14.75
N THR A 420 -72.11 39.64 -15.85
CA THR A 420 -71.48 39.41 -17.16
C THR A 420 -70.08 40.01 -17.23
N ALA A 421 -69.84 41.13 -16.53
CA ALA A 421 -68.51 41.74 -16.43
C ALA A 421 -67.55 40.87 -15.63
N LEU A 422 -67.98 40.32 -14.49
CA LEU A 422 -67.17 39.38 -13.71
C LEU A 422 -66.84 38.11 -14.51
N GLN A 423 -67.80 37.57 -15.26
CA GLN A 423 -67.55 36.41 -16.12
C GLN A 423 -66.55 36.72 -17.23
N ALA A 424 -66.63 37.92 -17.82
CA ALA A 424 -65.66 38.39 -18.80
C ALA A 424 -64.26 38.48 -18.18
N VAL A 425 -64.12 39.09 -17.00
CA VAL A 425 -62.84 39.17 -16.26
C VAL A 425 -62.22 37.79 -16.08
N LYS A 426 -62.98 36.80 -15.59
CA LYS A 426 -62.50 35.42 -15.43
C LYS A 426 -61.98 34.85 -16.75
N THR A 427 -62.78 34.95 -17.81
CA THR A 427 -62.45 34.42 -19.14
C THR A 427 -61.17 35.05 -19.70
N TYR A 428 -61.03 36.38 -19.60
CA TYR A 428 -59.85 37.09 -20.11
C TYR A 428 -58.61 36.85 -19.26
N LEU A 429 -58.75 36.74 -17.93
CA LEU A 429 -57.62 36.42 -17.04
C LEU A 429 -57.14 34.98 -17.24
N GLU A 430 -58.05 34.01 -17.36
CA GLU A 430 -57.71 32.63 -17.70
C GLU A 430 -56.96 32.58 -19.04
N GLY A 431 -57.51 33.21 -20.10
CA GLY A 431 -56.83 33.28 -21.39
C GLY A 431 -55.47 33.98 -21.36
N TYR A 432 -55.29 34.97 -20.48
CA TYR A 432 -54.01 35.63 -20.25
C TYR A 432 -52.99 34.70 -19.56
N LEU A 433 -53.41 33.99 -18.51
CA LEU A 433 -52.56 33.03 -17.79
C LEU A 433 -52.18 31.84 -18.69
N THR A 434 -53.13 31.27 -19.42
CA THR A 434 -52.87 30.23 -20.42
C THR A 434 -51.87 30.71 -21.48
N ARG A 435 -51.97 31.96 -21.95
CA ARG A 435 -51.00 32.50 -22.90
C ARG A 435 -49.60 32.66 -22.28
N ILE A 436 -49.51 33.00 -21.00
CA ILE A 436 -48.22 33.05 -20.30
C ILE A 436 -47.61 31.64 -20.24
N GLU A 437 -48.39 30.67 -19.81
CA GLU A 437 -47.97 29.27 -19.63
C GLU A 437 -47.56 28.62 -20.96
N ASP A 438 -48.41 28.70 -21.97
CA ASP A 438 -48.22 27.97 -23.23
C ASP A 438 -47.23 28.64 -24.20
N LYS A 439 -46.98 29.94 -24.05
CA LYS A 439 -46.17 30.71 -25.02
C LYS A 439 -45.04 31.48 -24.37
N VAL A 440 -45.36 32.35 -23.42
CA VAL A 440 -44.36 33.30 -22.88
C VAL A 440 -43.28 32.58 -22.08
N ILE A 441 -43.65 31.61 -21.23
CA ILE A 441 -42.68 30.83 -20.44
C ILE A 441 -41.78 29.99 -21.34
N PRO A 442 -42.28 29.17 -22.28
CA PRO A 442 -41.43 28.42 -23.21
C PRO A 442 -40.49 29.32 -24.02
N GLU A 443 -40.98 30.41 -24.61
CA GLU A 443 -40.15 31.34 -25.38
C GLU A 443 -39.06 32.00 -24.51
N ALA A 444 -39.40 32.37 -23.28
CA ALA A 444 -38.45 32.95 -22.33
C ALA A 444 -37.40 31.92 -21.90
N ALA A 445 -37.80 30.68 -21.66
CA ALA A 445 -36.90 29.58 -21.33
C ALA A 445 -35.91 29.30 -22.48
N THR A 446 -36.39 29.21 -23.72
CA THR A 446 -35.51 29.03 -24.90
C THR A 446 -34.48 30.17 -25.01
N LYS A 447 -34.91 31.43 -24.85
CA LYS A 447 -33.99 32.58 -24.89
C LYS A 447 -33.00 32.58 -23.74
N PHE A 448 -33.45 32.21 -22.54
CA PHE A 448 -32.60 32.11 -21.36
C PHE A 448 -31.53 31.04 -21.55
N MET A 449 -31.92 29.83 -21.99
CA MET A 449 -30.96 28.74 -22.24
C MET A 449 -29.95 29.10 -23.34
N ALA A 450 -30.39 29.72 -24.44
CA ALA A 450 -29.47 30.20 -25.48
C ALA A 450 -28.45 31.23 -24.96
N GLU A 451 -28.85 32.11 -24.04
CA GLU A 451 -27.94 33.06 -23.39
C GLU A 451 -26.98 32.39 -22.40
N VAL A 452 -27.46 31.38 -21.66
CA VAL A 452 -26.62 30.55 -20.78
C VAL A 452 -25.55 29.81 -21.60
N GLU A 453 -25.94 29.14 -22.69
CA GLU A 453 -25.03 28.45 -23.61
C GLU A 453 -23.98 29.43 -24.18
N ARG A 454 -24.43 30.60 -24.64
CA ARG A 454 -23.53 31.64 -25.18
C ARG A 454 -22.50 32.10 -24.15
N ARG A 455 -22.89 32.24 -22.88
CA ARG A 455 -21.96 32.62 -21.79
C ARG A 455 -21.02 31.48 -21.43
N ALA A 456 -21.51 30.25 -21.43
CA ALA A 456 -20.70 29.07 -21.15
C ALA A 456 -19.62 28.83 -22.20
N MET A 457 -19.89 29.13 -23.48
CA MET A 457 -18.91 29.01 -24.57
C MET A 457 -17.90 30.16 -24.66
N GLY A 458 -18.19 31.30 -24.01
CA GLY A 458 -17.37 32.51 -24.07
C GLY A 458 -16.46 32.75 -22.86
N ALA A 459 -16.56 31.89 -21.83
CA ALA A 459 -15.72 31.85 -20.65
C ALA A 459 -14.74 30.68 -20.76
#